data_AF-A0A6J7C4H6-F1
#
_entry.id   AF-A0A6J7C4H6-F1
#
_cell.length_a   1.000
_cell.length_b   1.000
_cell.length_c   1.000
_cell.angle_alpha   90.00
_cell.angle_beta   90.00
_cell.angle_gamma   90.00
#
_symmetry.space_group_name_H-M   'P 1'
#
loop_
_entity.id
_entity.type
_entity.pdbx_description
1 polymer ?
#
loop_
_entity_poly.entity_id
_entity_poly.type
_entity_poly.pdbx_seq_one_letter_code
_entity_poly.pdbx_strand_id
1 'polypeptide(L)' 'MILLLAGGALYSTGGVIYALKRPNPSVAWFGFHEVFHALTIGGFVTQYVAVSLVIYGARAGS' A
#
# COMPACT_ATOMS: atom_id res chain seq x y z
N MET A 1 6.36 1.08 13.66
CA MET A 1 6.08 -0.30 13.20
C MET A 1 4.69 -0.47 12.59
N ILE A 2 3.62 0.08 13.18
CA ILE A 2 2.25 -0.08 12.65
C ILE A 2 2.14 0.27 11.16
N LEU A 3 2.74 1.39 10.73
CA LEU A 3 2.72 1.82 9.33
C LEU A 3 3.45 0.85 8.37
N LEU A 4 4.54 0.23 8.81
CA LEU A 4 5.27 -0.76 8.01
C LEU A 4 4.44 -2.04 7.86
N LEU A 5 3.82 -2.51 8.95
CA LEU A 5 2.94 -3.68 8.92
C LEU A 5 1.69 -3.43 8.06
N ALA A 6 1.07 -2.26 8.21
CA ALA A 6 -0.08 -1.87 7.38
C ALA A 6 0.31 -1.81 5.89
N GLY A 7 1.44 -1.19 5.55
CA GLY A 7 1.91 -1.12 4.18
C GLY A 7 2.26 -2.49 3.58
N GLY A 8 2.89 -3.37 4.37
CA GLY A 8 3.15 -4.76 3.98
C GLY A 8 1.86 -5.57 3.75
N ALA A 9 0.85 -5.38 4.59
CA ALA A 9 -0.46 -6.01 4.42
C ALA A 9 -1.17 -5.53 3.15
N LEU A 10 -1.13 -4.23 2.87
CA LEU A 10 -1.70 -3.65 1.64
C LEU A 10 -1.01 -4.21 0.38
N TYR A 11 0.32 -4.24 0.34
CA TYR A 11 1.06 -4.83 -0.78
C TYR A 11 0.74 -6.31 -0.97
N SER A 12 0.72 -7.09 0.12
CA SER A 12 0.43 -8.52 0.07
C SER A 12 -0.98 -8.78 -0.44
N THR A 13 -1.97 -8.03 0.06
CA THR A 13 -3.36 -8.13 -0.39
C THR A 13 -3.51 -7.76 -1.86
N GLY A 14 -2.83 -6.69 -2.31
CA GLY A 14 -2.78 -6.32 -3.72
C GLY A 14 -2.21 -7.43 -4.59
N GLY A 15 -1.09 -8.04 -4.18
CA GLY A 15 -0.48 -9.16 -4.89
C GLY A 15 -1.40 -10.37 -5.00
N VAL A 16 -2.12 -10.70 -3.93
CA VAL A 16 -3.14 -11.77 -3.95
C VAL A 16 -4.27 -11.45 -4.93
N ILE A 17 -4.79 -10.22 -4.93
CA ILE A 17 -5.83 -9.78 -5.87
C ILE A 17 -5.36 -9.86 -7.32
N TYR A 18 -4.12 -9.43 -7.59
CA TYR A 18 -3.53 -9.52 -8.92
C TYR A 18 -3.37 -10.97 -9.39
N ALA A 19 -2.92 -11.87 -8.50
CA ALA A 19 -2.78 -13.29 -8.80
C ALA A 19 -4.14 -13.98 -9.05
N LEU A 20 -5.16 -13.66 -8.25
CA LEU A 20 -6.50 -14.24 -8.37
C LEU A 20 -7.33 -13.59 -9.50
N LYS A 21 -6.90 -12.44 -10.02
CA LYS A 21 -7.61 -11.61 -11.01
C LYS A 21 -9.04 -11.24 -10.59
N ARG A 22 -9.24 -11.07 -9.28
CA ARG A 22 -10.51 -10.72 -8.64
C ARG A 22 -10.24 -10.10 -7.27
N PRO A 23 -11.10 -9.20 -6.76
CA PRO A 23 -12.41 -8.81 -7.29
C PRO A 23 -12.36 -7.84 -8.47
N ASN A 24 -13.47 -7.74 -9.21
CA ASN A 24 -13.72 -6.69 -10.20
C ASN A 24 -14.90 -5.82 -9.72
N PRO A 25 -14.66 -4.79 -8.89
CA PRO A 25 -15.73 -3.91 -8.39
C PRO A 25 -16.59 -3.30 -9.50
N SER A 26 -15.97 -2.94 -10.62
CA SER A 26 -16.68 -2.52 -11.83
C SER A 26 -15.91 -2.98 -13.05
N VAL A 27 -16.50 -3.87 -13.85
CA VAL A 27 -15.89 -4.36 -15.09
C VAL A 27 -15.62 -3.23 -16.10
N ALA A 28 -16.43 -2.17 -16.06
CA ALA A 28 -16.34 -1.05 -17.00
C ALA A 28 -15.29 0.01 -16.61
N TRP A 29 -14.96 0.14 -15.31
CA TRP A 29 -14.20 1.30 -14.82
C TRP A 29 -13.11 0.99 -13.79
N PHE A 30 -13.23 -0.12 -13.05
CA PHE A 30 -12.35 -0.40 -11.92
C PHE A 30 -12.31 -1.91 -11.63
N GLY A 31 -11.40 -2.60 -12.31
CA GLY A 31 -11.19 -4.03 -12.19
C GLY A 31 -10.11 -4.40 -11.17
N PHE A 32 -9.70 -5.67 -11.19
CA PHE A 32 -8.71 -6.23 -10.28
C PHE A 32 -7.34 -5.55 -10.42
N HIS A 33 -7.01 -5.08 -11.62
CA HIS A 33 -5.74 -4.42 -11.90
C HIS A 33 -5.67 -3.05 -11.22
N GLU A 34 -6.75 -2.29 -11.29
CA GLU A 34 -6.88 -0.99 -10.63
C GLU A 34 -6.95 -1.15 -9.12
N VAL A 35 -7.62 -2.19 -8.61
CA VAL A 35 -7.59 -2.54 -7.17
C VAL A 35 -6.17 -2.85 -6.70
N PHE A 36 -5.41 -3.65 -7.47
CA PHE A 36 -4.01 -3.92 -7.18
C PHE A 36 -3.18 -2.62 -7.13
N HIS A 37 -3.35 -1.75 -8.11
CA HIS A 37 -2.65 -0.46 -8.14
C HIS A 37 -3.03 0.43 -6.95
N ALA A 38 -4.31 0.53 -6.59
CA ALA A 38 -4.76 1.33 -5.45
C ALA A 38 -4.16 0.82 -4.12
N LEU A 39 -4.15 -0.49 -3.90
CA LEU A 39 -3.54 -1.10 -2.71
C LEU A 39 -2.01 -0.91 -2.69
N THR A 40 -1.35 -1.02 -3.85
CA THR A 40 0.09 -0.78 -4.01
C THR A 40 0.44 0.67 -3.70
N ILE A 41 -0.37 1.64 -4.15
CA ILE A 41 -0.20 3.06 -3.82
C ILE A 41 -0.41 3.30 -2.32
N GLY A 42 -1.46 2.73 -1.72
CA GLY A 42 -1.68 2.83 -0.26
C GLY A 42 -0.53 2.22 0.54
N GLY A 43 -0.02 1.06 0.10
CA GLY A 43 1.15 0.39 0.69
C GLY A 43 2.41 1.26 0.60
N PHE A 44 2.64 1.89 -0.55
CA PHE A 44 3.73 2.83 -0.73
C PHE A 44 3.60 4.04 0.20
N VAL A 45 2.44 4.69 0.24
CA VAL A 45 2.22 5.90 1.05
C VAL A 45 2.44 5.62 2.54
N THR A 46 1.90 4.51 3.05
CA THR A 46 2.06 4.15 4.46
C THR A 46 3.52 3.90 4.84
N GLN A 47 4.28 3.17 4.02
CA GLN A 47 5.71 2.93 4.27
C GLN A 47 6.56 4.18 4.07
N TYR A 48 6.24 4.99 3.05
CA TYR A 48 6.89 6.28 2.83
C TYR A 48 6.73 7.18 4.06
N VAL A 49 5.52 7.33 4.59
CA VAL A 49 5.26 8.09 5.82
C VAL A 49 6.03 7.50 7.01
N ALA A 50 6.08 6.17 7.15
CA ALA A 50 6.85 5.53 8.21
C ALA A 50 8.33 5.95 8.18
N VAL A 51 8.94 5.91 6.99
CA VAL A 51 10.33 6.32 6.77
C VAL A 51 10.50 7.82 6.98
N SER A 52 9.61 8.65 6.48
CA SER A 52 9.64 10.10 6.71
C SER A 52 9.62 10.44 8.20
N LEU A 53 8.75 9.82 8.99
CA LEU A 53 8.68 10.04 10.43
C LEU A 53 9.99 9.66 11.14
N VAL A 54 10.63 8.57 10.72
CA VAL A 54 11.94 8.17 11.25
C VAL A 54 13.01 9.21 10.86
N ILE A 55 13.07 9.61 9.59
CA ILE A 55 14.10 10.54 9.09
C ILE A 55 13.95 11.93 9.72
N TYR A 56 12.74 12.49 9.74
CA TYR A 56 12.50 13.82 10.28
C TYR A 56 12.51 13.83 11.81
N GLY A 57 12.01 12.76 12.45
CA GLY A 57 12.10 12.59 13.91
C GLY A 57 13.54 12.44 14.39
N ALA A 58 14.37 11.68 13.67
CA ALA A 58 15.80 11.56 13.98
C ALA A 58 16.56 12.89 13.84
N ARG A 59 16.17 13.74 12.86
CA ARG A 59 16.73 15.09 12.68
C ARG A 59 16.28 16.09 13.73
N ALA A 60 15.10 15.92 14.32
CA ALA A 60 14.61 16.80 15.38
C ALA A 60 15.28 16.53 16.74
N GLY A 61 15.94 15.38 16.91
CA GLY A 61 16.67 15.00 18.12
C GLY A 61 18.18 15.14 18.03
N SER A 62 18.73 15.59 16.89
CA SER A 62 20.16 15.85 16.63
C SER A 62 20.47 17.33 16.68
#